data_AF-A0A9Q3BC59-F1
#
_entry.id   AF-A0A9Q3BC59-F1
#
_cell.length_a   1.000
_cell.length_b   1.000
_cell.length_c   1.000
_cell.angle_alpha   90.00
_cell.angle_beta   90.00
_cell.angle_gamma   90.00
#
_symmetry.space_group_name_H-M   'P 1'
#
loop_
_entity.id
_entity.type
_entity.pdbx_description
1 polymer ?
#
loop_
_entity_poly.entity_id
_entity_poly.type
_entity_poly.pdbx_seq_one_letter_code
_entity_poly.pdbx_strand_id
1 'polypeptide(L)'
;MDSGLFSPPSNPRGCSRPAPGGHIKKIQKFPKRSPRNQTRRSCTFHPICREIIMAISQRIYNTFFKKNSVYVSTIFVGSFAFTIGFDQLTTMWWNNHNKGKLWSDIRDKVTAQSNDL
;
A
#
# COMPACT_ATOMS: atom_id res chain seq x y z
N MET A 1 33.35 -19.87 -49.07
CA MET A 1 33.30 -19.40 -47.67
C MET A 1 32.34 -18.23 -47.64
N ASP A 2 31.06 -18.54 -47.50
CA ASP A 2 30.04 -17.58 -47.13
C ASP A 2 30.21 -17.22 -45.66
N SER A 3 30.29 -15.94 -45.33
CA SER A 3 29.81 -15.41 -44.04
C SER A 3 29.48 -13.95 -44.25
N GLY A 4 28.19 -13.69 -44.43
CA GLY A 4 27.66 -12.42 -44.87
C GLY A 4 27.99 -11.24 -43.96
N LEU A 5 28.15 -10.09 -44.63
CA LEU A 5 27.79 -8.77 -44.11
C LEU A 5 26.32 -8.82 -43.65
N PHE A 6 26.08 -9.26 -42.41
CA PHE A 6 24.77 -9.19 -41.76
C PHE A 6 24.74 -7.93 -40.91
N SER A 7 24.31 -6.82 -41.50
CA SER A 7 23.69 -5.71 -40.77
C SER A 7 22.18 -5.86 -40.90
N PRO A 8 21.47 -6.20 -39.81
CA PRO A 8 20.34 -5.35 -39.40
C PRO A 8 19.99 -5.47 -37.89
N PRO A 9 18.99 -4.72 -37.36
CA PRO A 9 18.34 -3.52 -37.90
C PRO A 9 18.56 -2.29 -37.01
N SER A 10 18.53 -1.11 -37.63
CA SER A 10 18.17 0.12 -36.95
C SER A 10 16.77 -0.01 -36.34
N ASN A 11 16.72 -0.01 -35.02
CA ASN A 11 15.61 0.42 -34.15
C ASN A 11 14.17 0.18 -34.68
N PRO A 12 13.49 -0.90 -34.25
CA PRO A 12 12.07 -1.05 -34.50
C PRO A 12 11.31 -0.23 -33.47
N ARG A 13 11.21 1.08 -33.70
CA ARG A 13 10.12 1.92 -33.17
C ARG A 13 10.06 3.18 -34.02
N GLY A 14 9.36 3.05 -35.14
CA GLY A 14 8.65 4.16 -35.74
C GLY A 14 7.65 4.73 -34.74
N CYS A 15 8.11 5.59 -33.84
CA CYS A 15 7.30 6.66 -33.33
C CYS A 15 7.64 7.86 -34.21
N SER A 16 6.96 7.97 -35.35
CA SER A 16 6.93 9.21 -36.12
C SER A 16 6.58 10.35 -35.17
N ARG A 17 7.56 11.18 -34.84
CA ARG A 17 7.31 12.50 -34.25
C ARG A 17 6.52 13.29 -35.30
N PRO A 18 5.31 13.79 -35.02
CA PRO A 18 4.67 14.71 -35.95
C PRO A 18 5.46 16.03 -35.95
N ALA A 19 5.96 16.44 -37.12
CA ALA A 19 6.54 17.75 -37.34
C ALA A 19 5.43 18.82 -37.41
N PRO A 20 5.72 20.06 -36.97
CA PRO A 20 4.72 21.11 -36.79
C PRO A 20 4.45 21.82 -38.12
N GLY A 21 3.25 21.68 -38.65
CA GLY A 21 2.77 22.39 -39.82
C GLY A 21 1.38 22.95 -39.55
N GLY A 22 1.29 24.28 -39.52
CA GLY A 22 0.09 25.02 -39.17
C GLY A 22 -1.09 24.70 -40.09
N HIS A 23 -2.05 23.99 -39.52
CA HIS A 23 -3.44 24.35 -39.69
C HIS A 23 -4.05 24.17 -38.31
N ILE A 24 -4.36 25.29 -37.65
CA ILE A 24 -5.12 25.29 -36.39
C ILE A 24 -6.54 24.88 -36.76
N LYS A 25 -6.73 23.58 -37.05
CA LYS A 25 -8.04 22.95 -36.93
C LYS A 25 -8.30 23.02 -35.44
N LYS A 26 -9.21 23.91 -35.05
CA LYS A 26 -9.80 23.93 -33.71
C LYS A 26 -9.98 22.48 -33.31
N ILE A 27 -9.13 21.99 -32.41
CA ILE A 27 -9.47 20.82 -31.61
C ILE A 27 -10.69 21.33 -30.88
N GLN A 28 -11.85 20.93 -31.39
CA GLN A 28 -13.12 21.17 -30.78
C GLN A 28 -12.91 20.72 -29.34
N LYS A 29 -12.98 21.69 -28.43
CA LYS A 29 -13.00 21.46 -26.99
C LYS A 29 -13.86 20.22 -26.80
N PHE A 30 -13.25 19.12 -26.35
CA PHE A 30 -14.02 18.02 -25.83
C PHE A 30 -15.07 18.65 -24.91
N PRO A 31 -16.38 18.45 -25.17
CA PRO A 31 -17.38 19.01 -24.28
C PRO A 31 -17.00 18.52 -22.89
N LYS A 32 -16.84 19.47 -21.94
CA LYS A 32 -16.65 19.11 -20.53
C LYS A 32 -17.67 18.02 -20.25
N ARG A 33 -17.19 16.84 -19.81
CA ARG A 33 -18.04 15.73 -19.39
C ARG A 33 -19.18 16.34 -18.59
N SER A 34 -20.41 16.09 -19.04
CA SER A 34 -21.62 16.47 -18.32
C SER A 34 -21.42 16.13 -16.84
N PRO A 35 -21.62 17.07 -15.90
CA PRO A 35 -21.53 16.74 -14.51
C PRO A 35 -22.63 15.71 -14.22
N ARG A 36 -22.19 14.55 -13.73
CA ARG A 36 -22.92 13.64 -12.84
C ARG A 36 -24.44 13.81 -12.89
N ASN A 37 -25.13 12.98 -13.66
CA ASN A 37 -26.49 12.58 -13.30
C ASN A 37 -26.38 11.65 -12.09
N GLN A 38 -26.08 12.26 -10.95
CA GLN A 38 -26.24 11.64 -9.66
C GLN A 38 -27.73 11.70 -9.37
N THR A 39 -28.43 10.65 -9.78
CA THR A 39 -29.66 10.22 -9.14
C THR A 39 -29.36 10.00 -7.66
N ARG A 40 -29.45 11.09 -6.89
CA ARG A 40 -29.91 11.02 -5.51
C ARG A 40 -31.27 10.35 -5.57
N ARG A 41 -31.39 9.19 -4.93
CA ARG A 41 -32.44 8.67 -4.00
C ARG A 41 -32.23 7.15 -4.01
N SER A 42 -31.91 6.52 -2.89
CA SER A 42 -32.92 6.27 -1.87
C SER A 42 -32.28 6.05 -0.50
N CYS A 43 -32.87 6.69 0.51
CA CYS A 43 -32.52 6.58 1.91
C CYS A 43 -32.96 5.22 2.43
N THR A 44 -32.10 4.50 3.15
CA THR A 44 -32.50 3.87 4.42
C THR A 44 -31.29 3.75 5.34
N PHE A 45 -31.46 4.34 6.53
CA PHE A 45 -30.83 3.92 7.78
C PHE A 45 -29.36 4.34 8.06
N HIS A 46 -29.24 5.39 8.89
CA HIS A 46 -28.08 5.88 9.67
C HIS A 46 -26.99 6.73 8.96
N PRO A 47 -27.10 8.08 8.99
CA PRO A 47 -26.17 9.00 8.31
C PRO A 47 -24.85 9.34 9.04
N ILE A 48 -24.48 8.68 10.15
CA ILE A 48 -23.28 9.09 10.92
C ILE A 48 -22.22 7.98 11.08
N CYS A 49 -22.60 6.70 11.24
CA CYS A 49 -21.63 5.61 11.41
C CYS A 49 -21.09 4.98 10.11
N ARG A 50 -21.73 5.21 8.96
CA ARG A 50 -21.34 4.58 7.67
C ARG A 50 -20.47 5.47 6.76
N GLU A 51 -20.41 6.78 7.04
CA GLU A 51 -19.58 7.72 6.28
C GLU A 51 -18.11 7.66 6.68
N ILE A 52 -17.80 7.39 7.96
CA ILE A 52 -16.42 7.31 8.45
C ILE A 52 -15.68 6.12 7.84
N ILE A 53 -16.29 4.92 7.85
CA ILE A 53 -15.66 3.70 7.29
C ILE A 53 -15.45 3.83 5.79
N MET A 54 -16.44 4.37 5.06
CA MET A 54 -16.31 4.62 3.62
C MET A 54 -15.24 5.68 3.33
N ALA A 55 -15.20 6.79 4.08
CA ALA A 55 -14.21 7.84 3.87
C ALA A 55 -12.77 7.35 4.13
N ILE A 56 -12.54 6.61 5.22
CA ILE A 56 -11.22 6.08 5.56
C ILE A 56 -10.76 5.06 4.52
N SER A 57 -11.63 4.13 4.12
CA SER A 57 -11.32 3.15 3.07
C SER A 57 -10.95 3.82 1.75
N GLN A 58 -11.70 4.85 1.32
CA GLN A 58 -11.40 5.59 0.10
C GLN A 58 -10.08 6.35 0.18
N ARG A 59 -9.70 6.87 1.35
CA ARG A 59 -8.40 7.51 1.56
C ARG A 59 -7.27 6.50 1.47
N ILE A 60 -7.35 5.40 2.22
CA ILE A 60 -6.34 4.34 2.25
C ILE A 60 -6.14 3.72 0.86
N TYR A 61 -7.22 3.46 0.13
CA TYR A 61 -7.13 2.92 -1.23
C TYR A 61 -6.41 3.89 -2.17
N ASN A 62 -6.78 5.17 -2.16
CA ASN A 62 -6.17 6.17 -3.03
C ASN A 62 -4.70 6.43 -2.69
N THR A 63 -4.27 6.26 -1.44
CA THR A 63 -2.88 6.51 -1.02
C THR A 63 -1.98 5.30 -1.19
N PHE A 64 -2.40 4.10 -0.76
CA PHE A 64 -1.53 2.93 -0.69
C PHE A 64 -1.79 1.90 -1.79
N PHE A 65 -3.04 1.68 -2.18
CA PHE A 65 -3.40 0.55 -3.06
C PHE A 65 -3.63 0.93 -4.53
N LYS A 66 -3.85 2.22 -4.85
CA LYS A 66 -4.12 2.68 -6.22
C LYS A 66 -2.90 2.72 -7.13
N LYS A 67 -1.70 2.93 -6.57
CA LYS A 67 -0.46 3.05 -7.36
C LYS A 67 0.37 1.77 -7.23
N ASN A 68 0.62 1.09 -8.35
CA ASN A 68 1.35 -0.19 -8.41
C ASN A 68 2.69 -0.15 -7.65
N SER A 69 3.46 0.94 -7.79
CA SER A 69 4.76 1.09 -7.12
C SER A 69 4.63 1.37 -5.60
N VAL A 70 3.57 2.04 -5.16
CA VAL A 70 3.34 2.34 -3.74
C VAL A 70 2.81 1.11 -3.00
N TYR A 71 1.97 0.30 -3.65
CA TYR A 71 1.41 -0.91 -3.06
C TYR A 71 2.52 -1.89 -2.59
N VAL A 72 3.43 -2.25 -3.50
CA VAL A 72 4.49 -3.23 -3.22
C VAL A 72 5.46 -2.71 -2.15
N SER A 73 5.86 -1.43 -2.23
CA SER A 73 6.74 -0.83 -1.22
C SER A 73 6.08 -0.74 0.16
N THR A 74 4.77 -0.47 0.21
CA THR A 74 4.00 -0.46 1.47
C THR A 74 4.01 -1.82 2.15
N ILE A 75 3.90 -2.92 1.39
CA ILE A 75 3.96 -4.28 1.95
C ILE A 75 5.36 -4.58 2.49
N PHE A 76 6.42 -4.21 1.78
CA PHE A 76 7.78 -4.46 2.28
C PHE A 76 8.07 -3.66 3.56
N VAL A 77 7.79 -2.36 3.57
CA VAL A 77 7.99 -1.52 4.76
C VAL A 77 7.08 -1.99 5.90
N GLY A 78 5.82 -2.29 5.60
CA GLY A 78 4.85 -2.80 6.55
C GLY A 78 5.27 -4.13 7.16
N SER A 79 5.82 -5.05 6.36
CA SER A 79 6.27 -6.35 6.83
C SER A 79 7.43 -6.24 7.82
N PHE A 80 8.47 -5.46 7.50
CA PHE A 80 9.63 -5.31 8.39
C PHE A 80 9.25 -4.58 9.69
N ALA A 81 8.43 -3.54 9.60
CA ALA A 81 7.93 -2.85 10.79
C ALA A 81 7.01 -3.75 11.62
N PHE A 82 6.17 -4.55 10.97
CA PHE A 82 5.27 -5.49 11.62
C PHE A 82 6.02 -6.59 12.35
N THR A 83 7.06 -7.19 11.77
CA THR A 83 7.86 -8.22 12.45
C THR A 83 8.38 -7.73 13.80
N ILE A 84 9.08 -6.59 13.83
CA ILE A 84 9.66 -6.05 15.07
C ILE A 84 8.56 -5.77 16.12
N GLY A 85 7.46 -5.13 15.69
CA GLY A 85 6.36 -4.81 16.59
C GLY A 85 5.63 -6.05 17.09
N PHE A 86 5.36 -7.01 16.21
CA PHE A 86 4.60 -8.23 16.48
C PHE A 86 5.35 -9.18 17.42
N ASP A 87 6.66 -9.32 17.27
CA ASP A 87 7.48 -10.15 18.16
C ASP A 87 7.46 -9.63 19.60
N GLN A 88 7.56 -8.31 19.77
CA GLN A 88 7.49 -7.68 21.09
C GLN A 88 6.08 -7.74 21.68
N LEU A 89 5.07 -7.39 20.90
CA LEU A 89 3.66 -7.43 21.32
C LEU A 89 3.24 -8.82 21.78
N THR A 90 3.57 -9.84 20.99
CA THR A 90 3.21 -11.22 21.29
C THR A 90 3.92 -11.71 22.54
N THR A 91 5.21 -11.38 22.70
CA THR A 91 5.97 -11.73 23.90
C THR A 91 5.39 -11.05 25.15
N MET A 92 5.07 -9.76 25.07
CA MET A 92 4.46 -9.03 26.19
C MET A 92 3.08 -9.58 26.54
N TRP A 93 2.27 -9.89 25.54
CA TRP A 93 0.96 -10.50 25.74
C TRP A 93 1.08 -11.88 26.39
N TRP A 94 2.01 -12.71 25.92
CA TRP A 94 2.27 -14.04 26.45
C TRP A 94 2.76 -14.00 27.90
N ASN A 95 3.73 -13.14 28.19
CA ASN A 95 4.26 -12.96 29.54
C ASN A 95 3.17 -12.45 30.49
N ASN A 96 2.34 -11.51 30.03
CA ASN A 96 1.21 -11.00 30.82
C ASN A 96 0.13 -12.04 31.08
N HIS A 97 -0.12 -12.92 30.10
CA HIS A 97 -1.13 -13.95 30.22
C HIS A 97 -0.67 -15.11 31.12
N ASN A 98 0.62 -15.45 31.11
CA ASN A 98 1.20 -16.57 31.86
C ASN A 98 1.95 -16.14 33.12
N LYS A 99 1.65 -14.95 33.66
CA LYS A 99 2.26 -14.42 34.89
C LYS A 99 2.24 -15.44 36.02
N GLY A 100 3.37 -15.60 36.69
CA GLY A 100 3.52 -16.52 37.82
C GLY A 100 3.71 -18.00 37.45
N LYS A 101 3.59 -18.38 36.17
CA LYS A 101 4.00 -19.70 35.65
C LYS A 101 5.29 -19.64 34.85
N LEU A 102 5.78 -18.44 34.55
CA LEU A 102 7.02 -18.25 33.83
C LEU A 102 8.22 -18.54 34.73
N TRP A 103 9.22 -19.25 34.18
CA TRP A 103 10.49 -19.49 34.84
C TRP A 103 11.22 -18.18 35.20
N SER A 104 11.05 -17.11 34.41
CA SER A 104 11.61 -15.79 34.75
C SER A 104 11.14 -15.29 36.10
N ASP A 105 9.84 -15.38 36.37
CA ASP A 105 9.23 -14.88 37.62
C ASP A 105 9.60 -15.73 38.84
N ILE A 106 9.95 -17.00 38.61
CA ILE A 106 10.37 -17.95 39.65
C ILE A 106 11.87 -17.78 39.94
N ARG A 107 12.70 -17.62 38.90
CA ARG A 107 14.15 -17.42 39.01
C ARG A 107 14.49 -16.23 39.88
N ASP A 108 13.75 -15.12 39.76
CA ASP A 108 14.00 -13.91 40.54
C ASP A 108 13.87 -14.18 42.04
N LYS A 109 12.92 -15.03 42.44
CA LYS A 109 12.74 -15.45 43.83
C LYS A 109 13.88 -16.35 44.31
N VAL A 110 14.28 -17.32 43.49
CA VAL A 110 15.34 -18.28 43.82
C VAL A 110 16.70 -17.59 43.97
N THR A 111 17.00 -16.64 43.08
CA THR A 111 18.27 -15.90 43.09
C THR A 111 18.33 -14.90 44.25
N ALA A 112 17.21 -14.29 44.63
CA ALA A 112 17.16 -13.44 45.82
C ALA A 112 17.51 -14.23 47.09
N GLN A 113 16.91 -15.41 47.29
CA GLN A 113 17.16 -16.23 48.47
C GLN A 113 18.60 -16.77 48.58
N SER A 114 19.33 -16.94 47.46
CA SER A 114 20.73 -17.39 47.50
C SER A 114 21.74 -16.31 47.86
N ASN A 115 21.41 -15.02 47.70
CA ASN A 115 22.32 -13.91 47.98
C ASN A 115 22.24 -13.39 49.44
N ASP A 116 21.30 -13.93 50.23
CA ASP A 116 21.08 -13.58 51.64
C ASP A 116 21.73 -14.57 52.64
N LEU A 117 22.49 -15.56 52.13
CA LEU A 117 23.32 -16.52 52.89
C LEU A 117 24.80 -16.20 52.69
#